data_AF-A0A1E7X5J3-F1
#
_entry.id   AF-A0A1E7X5J3-F1
#
_cell.length_a   1.000
_cell.length_b   1.000
_cell.length_c   1.000
_cell.angle_alpha   90.00
_cell.angle_beta   90.00
_cell.angle_gamma   90.00
#
_symmetry.space_group_name_H-M   'P 1'
#
loop_
_entity.id
_entity.type
_entity.pdbx_description
1 polymer ?
#
loop_
_entity_poly.entity_id
_entity_poly.type
_entity_poly.pdbx_seq_one_letter_code
_entity_poly.pdbx_strand_id
1 'polypeptide(L)'
;MSLPPTFDPSRLIPGTPGKLADVQVAPVAAQAGDTVDPAFRAKATEAAVKFESFFIGHMLHQMRSGTRVLADEDSALNNKVNQDMLDMADNLVADQLAGRRAFGVADAILRQLLPQPVPAAGAQAGKTGSTNGRIISEVQNISEPLNRSR
;
A
#
# COMPACT_ATOMS: atom_id res chain seq x y z
N MET A 1 -18.42 -13.37 -43.52
CA MET A 1 -18.64 -14.05 -42.23
C MET A 1 -17.30 -14.48 -41.66
N SER A 2 -16.83 -13.88 -40.56
CA SER A 2 -15.65 -14.39 -39.85
C SER A 2 -16.10 -15.50 -38.90
N LEU A 3 -15.45 -16.66 -38.96
CA LEU A 3 -15.71 -17.78 -38.04
C LEU A 3 -15.28 -17.39 -36.60
N PRO A 4 -15.98 -17.90 -35.56
CA PRO A 4 -15.56 -17.69 -34.18
C PRO A 4 -14.25 -18.45 -33.88
N PRO A 5 -13.40 -17.94 -32.99
CA PRO A 5 -12.16 -18.61 -32.61
C PRO A 5 -12.44 -19.98 -31.96
N THR A 6 -11.74 -21.01 -32.43
CA THR A 6 -11.76 -22.36 -31.87
C THR A 6 -11.16 -22.34 -30.47
N PHE A 7 -11.83 -22.97 -29.51
CA PHE A 7 -11.34 -23.13 -28.13
C PHE A 7 -10.05 -23.95 -28.11
N ASP A 8 -9.00 -23.42 -27.50
CA ASP A 8 -7.70 -24.07 -27.35
C ASP A 8 -7.49 -24.52 -25.88
N PRO A 9 -7.60 -25.83 -25.58
CA PRO A 9 -7.45 -26.34 -24.22
C PRO A 9 -6.03 -26.19 -23.67
N SER A 10 -5.01 -25.92 -24.52
CA SER A 10 -3.63 -25.70 -24.08
C SER A 10 -3.41 -24.33 -23.43
N ARG A 11 -4.39 -23.42 -23.52
CA ARG A 11 -4.38 -22.11 -22.84
C ARG A 11 -5.05 -22.14 -21.47
N LEU A 12 -5.57 -23.30 -21.06
CA LEU A 12 -6.13 -23.46 -19.73
C LEU A 12 -5.00 -23.37 -18.71
N ILE A 13 -5.05 -22.34 -17.86
CA ILE A 13 -4.20 -22.25 -16.68
C ILE A 13 -4.67 -23.38 -15.75
N PRO A 14 -3.84 -24.39 -15.43
CA PRO A 14 -4.22 -25.44 -14.52
C PRO A 14 -4.33 -24.83 -13.11
N GLY A 15 -5.56 -24.63 -12.64
CA GLY A 15 -5.83 -24.34 -11.24
C GLY A 15 -5.99 -25.65 -10.48
N THR A 16 -5.17 -25.91 -9.46
CA THR A 16 -5.42 -26.99 -8.50
C THR A 16 -6.62 -26.61 -7.64
N PRO A 17 -7.65 -27.47 -7.51
CA PRO A 17 -8.75 -27.22 -6.58
C PRO A 17 -8.18 -27.01 -5.17
N GLY A 18 -8.46 -25.85 -4.58
CA GLY A 18 -8.01 -25.50 -3.23
C GLY A 18 -6.65 -24.79 -3.12
N LYS A 19 -5.98 -24.48 -4.25
CA LYS A 19 -4.81 -23.59 -4.26
C LYS A 19 -4.99 -22.47 -5.28
N LEU A 20 -5.26 -21.26 -4.78
CA LEU A 20 -4.96 -20.05 -5.55
C LEU A 20 -3.44 -19.88 -5.60
N ALA A 21 -2.93 -19.24 -6.65
CA ALA A 21 -1.50 -18.96 -6.80
C ALA A 21 -0.93 -18.47 -5.46
N ASP A 22 0.10 -19.16 -4.95
CA ASP A 22 0.83 -18.69 -3.78
C ASP A 22 1.22 -17.25 -4.08
N VAL A 23 0.59 -16.31 -3.37
CA VAL A 23 0.85 -14.88 -3.53
C VAL A 23 2.27 -14.67 -3.01
N GLN A 24 3.24 -14.82 -3.90
CA GLN A 24 4.65 -14.68 -3.58
C GLN A 24 4.94 -13.20 -3.40
N VAL A 25 5.04 -12.80 -2.13
CA VAL A 25 5.38 -11.44 -1.74
C VAL A 25 6.88 -11.28 -1.78
N ALA A 26 7.40 -10.49 -2.73
CA ALA A 26 8.82 -10.16 -2.78
C ALA A 26 9.21 -9.26 -1.59
N PRO A 27 10.28 -9.54 -0.84
CA PRO A 27 10.72 -8.68 0.26
C PRO A 27 11.06 -7.27 -0.24
N VAL A 28 10.83 -6.25 0.60
CA VAL A 28 11.29 -4.87 0.30
C VAL A 28 12.80 -4.87 0.16
N ALA A 29 13.35 -4.21 -0.86
CA ALA A 29 14.80 -4.11 -1.05
C ALA A 29 15.48 -3.32 0.09
N ALA A 30 16.67 -3.75 0.50
CA ALA A 30 17.49 -3.00 1.45
C ALA A 30 17.97 -1.68 0.80
N GLN A 31 17.99 -0.60 1.59
CA GLN A 31 18.50 0.69 1.16
C GLN A 31 19.99 0.83 1.49
N ALA A 32 20.70 1.75 0.82
CA ALA A 32 22.12 1.98 1.12
C ALA A 32 22.29 2.50 2.56
N GLY A 33 23.13 1.82 3.36
CA GLY A 33 23.34 2.14 4.78
C GLY A 33 22.41 1.40 5.75
N ASP A 34 21.55 0.52 5.24
CA ASP A 34 20.61 -0.27 6.04
C ASP A 34 21.32 -1.45 6.72
N THR A 35 21.31 -1.47 8.06
CA THR A 35 21.99 -2.47 8.89
C THR A 35 21.07 -3.60 9.34
N VAL A 36 19.81 -3.60 8.92
CA VAL A 36 18.82 -4.60 9.34
C VAL A 36 19.05 -5.92 8.62
N ASP A 37 19.00 -7.02 9.38
CA ASP A 37 19.10 -8.38 8.89
C ASP A 37 18.10 -8.65 7.74
N PRO A 38 18.55 -9.15 6.57
CA PRO A 38 17.66 -9.49 5.46
C PRO A 38 16.59 -10.52 5.83
N ALA A 39 16.88 -11.47 6.73
CA ALA A 39 15.89 -12.45 7.17
C ALA A 39 14.78 -11.81 8.01
N PHE A 40 15.14 -10.87 8.88
CA PHE A 40 14.15 -10.06 9.61
C PHE A 40 13.29 -9.23 8.66
N ARG A 41 13.89 -8.59 7.64
CA ARG A 41 13.15 -7.81 6.63
C ARG A 41 12.16 -8.66 5.85
N ALA A 42 12.56 -9.86 5.44
CA ALA A 42 11.67 -10.77 4.73
C ALA A 42 10.45 -11.15 5.59
N LYS A 43 10.69 -11.52 6.86
CA LYS A 43 9.62 -11.83 7.82
C LYS A 43 8.72 -10.63 8.11
N ALA A 44 9.31 -9.45 8.30
CA ALA A 44 8.56 -8.22 8.51
C ALA A 44 7.69 -7.89 7.29
N THR A 45 8.22 -8.08 6.09
CA THR A 45 7.49 -7.86 4.84
C THR A 45 6.31 -8.83 4.70
N GLU A 46 6.53 -10.11 4.97
CA GLU A 46 5.47 -11.13 4.96
C GLU A 46 4.39 -10.80 6.00
N ALA A 47 4.79 -10.44 7.22
CA ALA A 47 3.86 -10.07 8.29
C ALA A 47 3.05 -8.81 7.94
N ALA A 48 3.69 -7.81 7.33
CA ALA A 48 3.03 -6.58 6.92
C ALA A 48 1.99 -6.83 5.82
N VAL A 49 2.28 -7.71 4.85
CA VAL A 49 1.30 -8.08 3.83
C VAL A 49 0.15 -8.90 4.42
N LYS A 50 0.43 -9.85 5.34
CA LYS A 50 -0.65 -10.55 6.06
C LYS A 50 -1.55 -9.59 6.84
N PHE A 51 -0.96 -8.60 7.51
CA PHE A 51 -1.71 -7.55 8.19
C PHE A 51 -2.61 -6.78 7.21
N GLU A 52 -2.10 -6.41 6.02
CA GLU A 52 -2.89 -5.75 4.99
C GLU A 52 -4.06 -6.65 4.53
N SER A 53 -3.85 -7.97 4.34
CA SER A 53 -4.94 -8.91 4.05
C SER A 53 -6.03 -8.87 5.13
N PHE A 54 -5.65 -9.02 6.40
CA PHE A 54 -6.61 -8.98 7.51
C PHE A 54 -7.36 -7.66 7.58
N PHE A 55 -6.67 -6.54 7.36
CA PHE A 55 -7.27 -5.23 7.37
C PHE A 55 -8.30 -5.05 6.25
N ILE A 56 -7.97 -5.45 5.01
CA ILE A 56 -8.89 -5.38 3.87
C ILE A 56 -10.11 -6.27 4.15
N GLY A 57 -9.90 -7.53 4.54
CA GLY A 57 -10.98 -8.45 4.87
C GLY A 57 -11.88 -7.90 5.97
N HIS A 58 -11.30 -7.30 7.02
CA HIS A 58 -12.05 -6.67 8.09
C HIS A 58 -12.88 -5.47 7.60
N MET A 59 -12.32 -4.60 6.76
CA MET A 59 -13.06 -3.47 6.20
C MET A 59 -14.22 -3.93 5.30
N LEU A 60 -14.00 -4.94 4.45
CA LEU A 60 -15.07 -5.55 3.64
C LEU A 60 -16.20 -6.09 4.51
N HIS A 61 -15.84 -6.85 5.55
CA HIS A 61 -16.79 -7.39 6.51
C HIS A 61 -17.56 -6.29 7.27
N GLN A 62 -16.89 -5.21 7.69
CA GLN A 62 -17.52 -4.07 8.35
C GLN A 62 -18.51 -3.33 7.44
N MET A 63 -18.14 -3.04 6.18
CA MET A 63 -19.04 -2.38 5.23
C MET A 63 -20.32 -3.21 5.00
N ARG A 64 -20.15 -4.54 4.93
CA ARG A 64 -21.27 -5.47 4.78
C ARG A 64 -22.14 -5.55 6.03
N SER A 65 -21.52 -5.61 7.20
CA SER A 65 -22.22 -5.59 8.49
C SER A 65 -23.05 -4.31 8.65
N GLY A 66 -22.50 -3.16 8.25
CA GLY A 66 -23.24 -1.89 8.22
C GLY A 66 -24.44 -1.91 7.27
N THR A 67 -24.30 -2.52 6.08
CA THR A 67 -25.40 -2.69 5.12
C THR A 67 -26.48 -3.64 5.66
N ARG A 68 -26.08 -4.65 6.43
CA ARG A 68 -26.96 -5.67 6.99
C ARG A 68 -27.94 -5.12 8.02
N VAL A 69 -27.49 -4.19 8.87
CA VAL A 69 -28.35 -3.53 9.87
C VAL A 69 -29.49 -2.76 9.21
N LEU A 70 -29.33 -2.37 7.95
CA LEU A 70 -30.34 -1.67 7.15
C LEU A 70 -31.20 -2.63 6.31
N ALA A 71 -30.84 -3.91 6.22
CA ALA A 71 -31.54 -4.90 5.41
C ALA A 71 -32.67 -5.55 6.22
N ASP A 72 -33.81 -5.77 5.57
CA ASP A 72 -34.98 -6.42 6.17
C ASP A 72 -34.65 -7.83 6.69
N GLU A 73 -35.28 -8.26 7.79
CA GLU A 73 -34.94 -9.52 8.48
C GLU A 73 -35.15 -10.75 7.58
N ASP A 74 -36.11 -10.68 6.66
CA ASP A 74 -36.42 -11.73 5.67
C ASP A 74 -35.55 -11.67 4.39
N SER A 75 -34.55 -10.78 4.32
CA SER A 75 -33.70 -10.61 3.13
C SER A 75 -32.67 -11.74 2.96
N ALA A 76 -32.40 -12.14 1.72
CA ALA A 76 -31.34 -13.09 1.37
C ALA A 76 -29.93 -12.67 1.85
N LEU A 77 -29.73 -11.37 2.14
CA LEU A 77 -28.52 -10.80 2.75
C LEU A 77 -28.34 -11.24 4.22
N ASN A 78 -29.43 -11.55 4.93
CA ASN A 78 -29.41 -11.98 6.32
C ASN A 78 -29.19 -13.50 6.50
N ASN A 79 -29.13 -14.27 5.42
CA ASN A 79 -28.90 -15.72 5.48
C ASN A 79 -27.46 -16.07 5.90
N LYS A 80 -27.34 -16.85 6.99
CA LYS A 80 -26.07 -17.27 7.61
C LYS A 80 -25.17 -18.10 6.69
N VAL A 81 -25.72 -19.01 5.89
CA VAL A 81 -24.92 -19.86 4.98
C VAL A 81 -24.28 -19.03 3.88
N ASN A 82 -25.02 -18.04 3.35
CA ASN A 82 -24.49 -17.13 2.35
C ASN A 82 -23.37 -16.25 2.93
N GLN A 83 -23.44 -15.90 4.21
CA GLN A 83 -22.41 -15.12 4.89
C GLN A 83 -21.11 -15.89 5.01
N ASP A 84 -21.15 -17.13 5.50
CA ASP A 84 -19.93 -17.92 5.66
C ASP A 84 -19.23 -18.15 4.30
N MET A 85 -19.99 -18.42 3.24
CA MET A 85 -19.44 -18.55 1.88
C MET A 85 -18.80 -17.25 1.37
N LEU A 86 -19.38 -16.13 1.77
CA LEU A 86 -19.00 -14.84 1.26
C LEU A 86 -17.88 -14.20 2.10
N ASP A 87 -17.78 -14.51 3.40
CA ASP A 87 -16.61 -14.23 4.23
C ASP A 87 -15.39 -15.00 3.71
N MET A 88 -15.57 -16.26 3.29
CA MET A 88 -14.50 -17.00 2.60
C MET A 88 -14.08 -16.29 1.31
N ALA A 89 -15.03 -15.80 0.50
CA ALA A 89 -14.72 -15.06 -0.72
C ALA A 89 -13.99 -13.73 -0.43
N ASP A 90 -14.45 -12.98 0.57
CA ASP A 90 -13.86 -11.71 0.98
C ASP A 90 -12.41 -11.91 1.47
N ASN A 91 -12.12 -13.00 2.19
CA ASN A 91 -10.75 -13.38 2.57
C ASN A 91 -9.84 -13.66 1.37
N LEU A 92 -10.34 -14.42 0.37
CA LEU A 92 -9.56 -14.70 -0.84
C LEU A 92 -9.26 -13.43 -1.64
N VAL A 93 -10.23 -12.52 -1.73
CA VAL A 93 -10.05 -11.23 -2.40
C VAL A 93 -9.06 -10.35 -1.64
N ALA A 94 -9.14 -10.33 -0.31
CA ALA A 94 -8.23 -9.59 0.54
C ALA A 94 -6.78 -10.05 0.38
N ASP A 95 -6.54 -11.37 0.35
CA ASP A 95 -5.20 -11.94 0.15
C ASP A 95 -4.61 -11.56 -1.22
N GLN A 96 -5.42 -11.58 -2.28
CA GLN A 96 -4.98 -11.19 -3.62
C GLN A 96 -4.66 -9.69 -3.72
N LEU A 97 -5.43 -8.84 -3.04
CA LEU A 97 -5.22 -7.39 -3.02
C LEU A 97 -3.98 -7.00 -2.21
N ALA A 98 -3.83 -7.57 -1.01
CA ALA A 98 -2.68 -7.36 -0.15
C ALA A 98 -1.38 -7.87 -0.79
N GLY A 99 -1.46 -9.01 -1.49
CA GLY A 99 -0.38 -9.55 -2.29
C GLY A 99 0.22 -8.59 -3.31
N ARG A 100 -0.64 -7.79 -3.93
CA ARG A 100 -0.29 -6.74 -4.89
C ARG A 100 0.11 -5.43 -4.22
N ARG A 101 -0.01 -5.35 -2.89
CA ARG A 101 0.21 -4.12 -2.09
C ARG A 101 -0.58 -2.94 -2.62
N ALA A 102 -1.81 -3.18 -3.06
CA ALA A 102 -2.62 -2.18 -3.75
C ALA A 102 -2.98 -0.98 -2.86
N PHE A 103 -3.07 -1.17 -1.54
CA PHE A 103 -3.42 -0.10 -0.59
C PHE A 103 -2.17 0.54 0.05
N GLY A 104 -1.00 -0.10 -0.03
CA GLY A 104 0.27 0.45 0.45
C GLY A 104 0.40 0.52 1.98
N VAL A 105 -0.53 -0.09 2.72
CA VAL A 105 -0.49 -0.12 4.20
C VAL A 105 0.67 -0.98 4.68
N ALA A 106 0.95 -2.11 4.02
CA ALA A 106 2.12 -2.94 4.34
C ALA A 106 3.43 -2.14 4.20
N ASP A 107 3.58 -1.36 3.13
CA ASP A 107 4.78 -0.57 2.89
C ASP A 107 4.91 0.62 3.88
N ALA A 108 3.79 1.22 4.29
CA ALA A 108 3.78 2.26 5.31
C ALA A 108 4.25 1.73 6.69
N ILE A 109 3.77 0.55 7.09
CA ILE A 109 4.18 -0.09 8.34
C ILE A 109 5.66 -0.49 8.28
N LEU A 110 6.11 -1.04 7.16
CA LEU A 110 7.52 -1.39 6.97
C LEU A 110 8.42 -0.17 7.05
N ARG A 111 8.01 0.98 6.50
CA ARG A 111 8.75 2.24 6.62
C ARG A 111 8.83 2.79 8.03
N GLN A 112 7.86 2.49 8.89
CA GLN A 112 7.90 2.89 10.29
C GLN A 112 8.72 1.92 11.15
N LEU A 113 8.71 0.63 10.80
CA LEU A 113 9.40 -0.42 11.55
C LEU A 113 10.89 -0.52 11.17
N LEU A 114 11.21 -0.33 9.90
CA LEU A 114 12.58 -0.36 9.41
C LEU A 114 13.24 1.00 9.66
N PRO A 115 14.51 1.04 10.10
CA PRO A 115 15.24 2.28 10.28
C PRO A 115 15.27 3.03 8.95
N GLN A 116 14.78 4.26 8.95
CA GLN A 116 15.04 5.17 7.83
C GLN A 116 16.54 5.47 7.86
N PRO A 117 17.26 5.35 6.73
CA PRO A 117 18.65 5.77 6.69
C PRO A 117 18.69 7.23 7.15
N VAL A 118 19.30 7.46 8.30
CA VAL A 118 19.70 8.81 8.70
C VAL A 118 20.57 9.33 7.55
N PRO A 119 20.18 10.41 6.86
CA PRO A 119 21.02 10.95 5.81
C PRO A 119 22.37 11.21 6.45
N ALA A 120 23.42 10.56 5.92
CA ALA A 120 24.78 10.74 6.40
C ALA A 120 25.06 12.24 6.43
N ALA A 121 25.15 12.80 7.63
CA ALA A 121 25.59 14.16 7.83
C ALA A 121 27.03 14.24 7.31
N GLY A 122 27.20 14.77 6.11
CA GLY A 122 28.50 15.14 5.56
C GLY A 122 28.97 14.31 4.36
N ALA A 123 28.35 14.51 3.19
CA ALA A 123 29.06 14.39 1.91
C ALA A 123 28.34 15.14 0.76
N GLN A 124 27.86 16.37 0.98
CA GLN A 124 27.61 17.34 -0.10
C GLN A 124 27.95 18.76 0.37
N ALA A 125 29.23 18.99 0.68
CA ALA A 125 29.81 20.33 0.63
C ALA A 125 30.34 20.53 -0.80
N GLY A 126 29.48 21.04 -1.69
CA GLY A 126 29.81 21.15 -3.11
C GLY A 126 28.78 21.85 -3.98
N LYS A 127 28.36 23.06 -3.58
CA LYS A 127 27.91 24.17 -4.44
C LYS A 127 26.94 23.85 -5.59
N THR A 128 25.63 24.00 -5.37
CA THR A 128 24.76 24.88 -6.18
C THR A 128 23.35 25.02 -5.59
N GLY A 129 23.01 26.23 -5.14
CA GLY A 129 21.71 26.86 -5.44
C GLY A 129 20.49 26.50 -4.58
N SER A 130 20.49 26.88 -3.30
CA SER A 130 19.23 27.10 -2.57
C SER A 130 18.57 28.39 -3.08
N THR A 131 17.73 28.26 -4.11
CA THR A 131 16.93 29.35 -4.70
C THR A 131 15.77 29.80 -3.79
N ASN A 132 15.39 29.01 -2.79
CA ASN A 132 14.25 29.31 -1.92
C ASN A 132 14.57 30.23 -0.73
N GLY A 133 15.83 30.38 -0.34
CA GLY A 133 16.23 31.26 0.77
C GLY A 133 16.51 32.71 0.37
N ARG A 134 16.77 32.98 -0.92
CA ARG A 134 17.17 34.32 -1.38
C ARG A 134 15.98 35.26 -1.58
N ILE A 135 14.82 34.73 -1.98
CA ILE A 135 13.64 35.56 -2.28
C ILE A 135 13.07 36.24 -1.02
N ILE A 136 13.16 35.59 0.14
CA ILE A 136 12.71 36.19 1.41
C ILE A 136 13.65 37.28 1.95
N SER A 137 14.92 37.29 1.53
CA SER A 137 15.90 38.32 1.94
C SER A 137 15.85 39.58 1.05
N GLU A 138 15.40 39.44 -0.21
CA GLU A 138 15.27 40.56 -1.16
C GLU A 138 14.07 41.47 -0.81
N VAL A 139 12.97 40.89 -0.30
CA VAL A 139 11.73 41.63 0.03
C VAL A 139 11.85 42.47 1.31
N GLN A 140 12.82 42.17 2.18
CA GLN A 140 12.98 42.91 3.45
C GLN A 140 13.82 44.19 3.31
N ASN A 141 14.50 44.39 2.18
CA ASN A 141 15.44 45.50 1.96
C ASN A 141 14.83 46.70 1.19
N ILE A 142 13.52 46.70 0.94
CA ILE A 142 12.82 47.74 0.15
C ILE A 142 12.06 48.76 1.03
N SER A 143 12.30 48.77 2.34
CA SER A 143 11.61 49.65 3.29
C SER A 143 12.51 50.72 3.91
N GLU A 144 13.32 51.42 3.10
CA GLU A 144 13.87 52.74 3.46
C GLU A 144 13.21 53.83 2.60
N PRO A 145 12.13 54.50 3.07
CA PRO A 145 11.76 55.80 2.51
C PRO A 145 12.54 56.89 3.24
N LEU A 146 13.41 57.55 2.46
CA LEU A 146 13.76 58.97 2.56
C LEU A 146 13.44 59.66 3.89
N ASN A 147 14.39 59.68 4.83
CA ASN A 147 14.48 60.79 5.76
C ASN A 147 15.93 61.23 5.94
N ARG A 148 16.49 61.73 4.84
CA ARG A 148 17.74 62.48 4.87
C ARG A 148 17.42 63.92 4.48
N SER A 149 17.39 64.78 5.49
CA SER A 149 17.69 66.21 5.42
C SER A 149 16.59 67.16 4.90
N ARG A 150 15.79 67.69 5.82
CA ARG A 150 15.60 69.14 6.00
C ARG A 150 15.34 69.46 7.47
#